data_AF-A0A9J7J411-F1
#
_entry.id   AF-A0A9J7J411-F1
#
_cell.length_a   1.000
_cell.length_b   1.000
_cell.length_c   1.000
_cell.angle_alpha   90.00
_cell.angle_beta   90.00
_cell.angle_gamma   90.00
#
_symmetry.space_group_name_H-M   'P 1'
#
loop_
_entity.id
_entity.type
_entity.pdbx_description
1 polymer ?
#
loop_
_entity_poly.entity_id
_entity_poly.type
_entity_poly.pdbx_seq_one_letter_code
_entity_poly.pdbx_strand_id
1 'polypeptide(L)'
;MIKTEEEDPVVQEIPVFLSQALAQNLYIYQYPVRPANRDWKDVKVVNACVKPRNKMVRLEVGLDTYSDRYCSSKGEQIALNTDGQQVRVSSSCYVVICSSDCIRMPNMTITNQVVRNSGDIPLLLQLITINNFI
;
A
#
# COMPACT_ATOMS: atom_id res chain seq x y z
N MET A 1 21.06 -2.99 46.64
CA MET A 1 21.68 -1.67 46.47
C MET A 1 20.95 -0.97 45.35
N ILE A 2 20.15 0.04 45.70
CA ILE A 2 19.44 0.89 44.74
C ILE A 2 20.49 1.87 44.23
N LYS A 3 20.73 1.93 42.92
CA LYS A 3 21.56 3.00 42.34
C LYS A 3 20.83 4.32 42.59
N THR A 4 21.47 5.22 43.33
CA THR A 4 20.98 6.58 43.56
C THR A 4 20.82 7.26 42.21
N GLU A 5 19.69 7.93 41.96
CA GLU A 5 19.32 8.55 40.68
C GLU A 5 20.23 9.73 40.24
N GLU A 6 21.34 9.97 40.96
CA GLU A 6 22.25 11.10 40.78
C GLU A 6 23.30 10.89 39.67
N GLU A 7 23.23 9.78 38.93
CA GLU A 7 24.31 9.33 38.03
C GLU A 7 23.97 9.37 36.52
N ASP A 8 22.85 10.01 36.12
CA ASP A 8 22.47 10.18 34.70
C ASP A 8 22.68 11.64 34.23
N PRO A 9 23.92 12.02 33.83
CA PRO A 9 24.25 13.39 33.45
C PRO A 9 23.65 13.75 32.08
N VAL A 10 23.18 15.00 31.95
CA VAL A 10 22.75 15.54 30.65
C VAL A 10 23.94 15.59 29.70
N VAL A 11 23.93 14.72 28.67
CA VAL A 11 25.00 14.64 27.66
C VAL A 11 24.87 15.75 26.61
N GLN A 12 23.65 16.09 26.20
CA GLN A 12 23.39 17.06 25.13
C GLN A 12 21.97 17.64 25.21
N GLU A 13 21.85 18.95 25.01
CA GLU A 13 20.57 19.63 24.78
C GLU A 13 20.26 19.69 23.28
N ILE A 14 19.07 19.25 22.89
CA ILE A 14 18.61 19.24 21.49
C ILE A 14 17.45 20.23 21.38
N PRO A 15 17.56 21.32 20.60
CA PRO A 15 16.45 22.24 20.39
C PRO A 15 15.33 21.55 19.59
N VAL A 16 14.12 21.50 20.16
CA VAL A 16 12.95 20.88 19.54
C VAL A 16 12.08 21.95 18.90
N PHE A 17 11.86 21.86 17.58
CA PHE A 17 11.00 22.76 16.83
C PHE A 17 9.70 22.06 16.44
N LEU A 18 8.57 22.76 16.61
CA LEU A 18 7.25 22.28 16.19
C LEU A 18 6.77 23.04 14.95
N SER A 19 6.52 22.31 13.87
CA SER A 19 5.84 22.84 12.69
C SER A 19 4.40 22.36 12.63
N GLN A 20 3.46 23.28 12.46
CA GLN A 20 2.04 22.96 12.33
C GLN A 20 1.56 22.97 10.86
N ALA A 21 2.44 23.28 9.90
CA ALA A 21 2.08 23.48 8.50
C ALA A 21 1.44 22.23 7.83
N LEU A 22 1.82 21.03 8.28
CA LEU A 22 1.33 19.76 7.72
C LEU A 22 0.45 18.97 8.69
N ALA A 23 0.01 19.57 9.80
CA ALA A 23 -0.71 18.88 10.86
C ALA A 23 -1.96 18.12 10.37
N GLN A 24 -2.61 18.59 9.29
CA GLN A 24 -3.81 17.98 8.73
C GLN A 24 -3.56 17.14 7.45
N ASN A 25 -2.34 17.23 6.90
CA ASN A 25 -2.00 16.68 5.58
C ASN A 25 -0.90 15.61 5.63
N LEU A 26 -0.23 15.43 6.78
CA LEU A 26 0.79 14.41 6.97
C LEU A 26 0.14 13.08 7.40
N TYR A 27 0.27 12.07 6.56
CA TYR A 27 -0.22 10.72 6.82
C TYR A 27 0.95 9.74 6.86
N ILE A 28 0.94 8.83 7.83
CA ILE A 28 1.95 7.78 7.98
C ILE A 28 1.31 6.45 7.60
N TYR A 29 1.90 5.77 6.62
CA TYR A 29 1.49 4.44 6.17
C TYR A 29 2.50 3.41 6.64
N GLN A 30 2.02 2.35 7.30
CA GLN A 30 2.83 1.23 7.77
C GLN A 30 2.46 -0.03 7.01
N TYR A 31 3.46 -0.80 6.56
CA TYR A 31 3.28 -2.05 5.81
C TYR A 31 3.83 -3.23 6.62
N PRO A 32 3.06 -3.83 7.55
CA PRO A 32 3.57 -4.81 8.52
C PRO A 32 4.18 -6.06 7.90
N VAL A 33 3.67 -6.48 6.74
CA VAL A 33 4.13 -7.69 6.04
C VAL A 33 5.34 -7.44 5.14
N ARG A 34 5.78 -6.18 5.00
CA ARG A 34 6.95 -5.84 4.19
C ARG A 34 8.16 -5.61 5.11
N PRO A 35 9.28 -6.33 4.89
CA PRO A 35 10.46 -6.16 5.71
C PRO A 35 11.11 -4.78 5.48
N ALA A 36 11.75 -4.24 6.52
CA ALA A 36 12.35 -2.90 6.49
C ALA A 36 13.49 -2.75 5.47
N ASN A 37 14.12 -3.85 5.06
CA ASN A 37 15.18 -3.86 4.05
C ASN A 37 14.66 -3.73 2.60
N ARG A 38 13.34 -3.78 2.38
CA ARG A 38 12.74 -3.73 1.04
C ARG A 38 12.06 -2.39 0.82
N ASP A 39 12.83 -1.45 0.28
CA ASP A 39 12.40 -0.10 -0.07
C ASP A 39 11.28 -0.08 -1.13
N TRP A 40 10.57 1.05 -1.19
CA TRP A 40 9.57 1.36 -2.23
C TRP A 40 10.14 2.15 -3.42
N LYS A 41 11.44 2.42 -3.46
CA LYS A 41 12.08 3.29 -4.47
C LYS A 41 11.91 2.78 -5.91
N ASP A 42 11.99 1.47 -6.10
CA ASP A 42 11.92 0.85 -7.42
C ASP A 42 10.49 0.54 -7.87
N VAL A 43 9.49 1.00 -7.11
CA VAL A 43 8.10 0.67 -7.34
C VAL A 43 7.40 1.76 -8.13
N LYS A 44 6.81 1.40 -9.27
CA LYS A 44 6.02 2.33 -10.09
C LYS A 44 4.61 2.45 -9.52
N VAL A 45 4.26 3.62 -9.00
CA VAL A 45 2.86 3.95 -8.65
C VAL A 45 2.11 4.33 -9.92
N VAL A 46 1.06 3.59 -10.24
CA VAL A 46 0.23 3.79 -11.45
C VAL A 46 -0.94 4.72 -11.13
N ASN A 47 -1.55 4.55 -9.95
CA ASN A 47 -2.69 5.34 -9.52
C ASN A 47 -2.72 5.47 -8.00
N ALA A 48 -3.26 6.57 -7.50
CA ALA A 48 -3.48 6.81 -6.07
C ALA A 48 -4.84 7.48 -5.88
N CYS A 49 -5.68 6.91 -5.03
CA CYS A 49 -7.00 7.44 -4.70
C CYS A 49 -7.14 7.58 -3.20
N VAL A 50 -7.64 8.74 -2.75
CA VAL A 50 -7.87 9.03 -1.34
C VAL A 50 -9.33 9.43 -1.12
N LYS A 51 -9.98 8.77 -0.16
CA LYS A 51 -11.30 9.15 0.36
C LYS A 51 -11.10 9.90 1.68
N PRO A 52 -11.15 11.24 1.68
CA PRO A 52 -10.74 12.05 2.84
C PRO A 52 -11.66 11.88 4.06
N ARG A 53 -12.96 11.64 3.85
CA ARG A 53 -13.94 11.42 4.93
C ARG A 53 -13.74 10.09 5.64
N ASN A 54 -13.55 9.02 4.86
CA ASN A 54 -13.43 7.67 5.41
C ASN A 54 -11.98 7.27 5.71
N LYS A 55 -11.02 8.17 5.45
CA LYS A 55 -9.58 7.92 5.58
C LYS A 55 -9.13 6.64 4.86
N MET A 56 -9.76 6.35 3.72
CA MET A 56 -9.41 5.21 2.89
C MET A 56 -8.50 5.66 1.75
N VAL A 57 -7.44 4.92 1.53
CA VAL A 57 -6.45 5.13 0.48
C VAL A 57 -6.32 3.83 -0.29
N ARG A 58 -6.29 3.98 -1.60
CA ARG A 58 -6.08 2.89 -2.56
C ARG A 58 -4.92 3.29 -3.45
N LEU A 59 -3.90 2.45 -3.48
CA LEU A 59 -2.71 2.64 -4.28
C LEU A 59 -2.66 1.51 -5.31
N GLU A 60 -2.48 1.84 -6.58
CA GLU A 60 -2.20 0.87 -7.64
C GLU A 60 -0.71 0.94 -7.97
N VAL A 61 -0.08 -0.22 -7.91
CA VAL A 61 1.36 -0.39 -8.10
C VAL A 61 1.59 -1.27 -9.32
N GLY A 62 2.40 -0.80 -10.25
CA GLY A 62 2.81 -1.56 -11.42
C GLY A 62 3.75 -2.70 -11.03
N LEU A 63 3.51 -3.87 -11.62
CA LEU A 63 4.35 -5.06 -11.55
C LEU A 63 5.10 -5.22 -12.87
N ASP A 64 6.35 -5.67 -12.78
CA ASP A 64 7.11 -6.06 -13.96
C ASP A 64 6.70 -7.47 -14.40
N THR A 65 5.93 -7.54 -15.48
CA THR A 65 5.44 -8.81 -16.05
C THR A 65 6.45 -9.51 -16.97
N TYR A 66 7.62 -8.89 -17.21
CA TYR A 66 8.71 -9.46 -18.02
C TYR A 66 9.87 -10.00 -17.18
N SER A 67 9.85 -9.74 -15.87
CA SER A 67 10.84 -10.30 -14.94
C SER A 67 10.69 -11.82 -14.81
N ASP A 68 11.82 -12.52 -14.61
CA ASP A 68 11.87 -13.95 -14.29
C ASP A 68 11.07 -14.34 -13.03
N ARG A 69 10.77 -13.35 -12.17
CA ARG A 69 9.96 -13.54 -10.96
C ARG A 69 8.45 -13.61 -11.24
N TYR A 70 8.02 -13.26 -12.46
CA TYR A 70 6.61 -13.27 -12.85
C TYR A 70 6.29 -14.49 -13.72
N CYS A 71 5.37 -15.34 -13.25
CA CYS A 71 4.91 -16.50 -14.00
C CYS A 71 3.76 -16.10 -14.94
N SER A 72 4.05 -16.00 -16.25
CA SER A 72 3.06 -15.55 -17.24
C SER A 72 1.83 -16.45 -17.32
N SER A 73 2.00 -17.77 -17.25
CA SER A 73 0.87 -18.72 -17.32
C SER A 73 -0.09 -18.59 -16.13
N LYS A 74 0.44 -18.40 -14.91
CA LYS A 74 -0.40 -18.14 -13.72
C LYS A 74 -1.09 -16.78 -13.82
N GLY A 75 -0.36 -15.75 -14.25
CA GLY A 75 -0.93 -14.42 -14.44
C GLY A 75 -2.09 -14.40 -15.43
N GLU A 76 -1.98 -15.15 -16.51
CA GLU A 76 -3.04 -15.34 -17.51
C GLU A 76 -4.26 -16.05 -16.93
N GLN A 77 -4.05 -17.16 -16.20
CA GLN A 77 -5.16 -17.89 -15.59
C GLN A 77 -5.93 -17.02 -14.59
N ILE A 78 -5.23 -16.23 -13.77
CA ILE A 78 -5.89 -15.34 -12.81
C ILE A 78 -6.61 -14.20 -13.52
N ALA A 79 -6.02 -13.61 -14.58
CA ALA A 79 -6.68 -12.59 -15.40
C ALA A 79 -7.98 -13.12 -16.02
N LEU A 80 -7.94 -14.30 -16.65
CA LEU A 80 -9.12 -14.95 -17.24
C LEU A 80 -10.20 -15.27 -16.19
N ASN A 81 -9.82 -15.74 -15.01
CA ASN A 81 -10.77 -16.02 -13.93
C ASN A 81 -11.40 -14.74 -13.35
N THR A 82 -10.70 -13.60 -13.45
CA THR A 82 -11.13 -12.31 -12.90
C THR A 82 -12.04 -11.55 -13.86
N ASP A 83 -11.60 -11.41 -15.12
CA ASP A 83 -12.32 -10.64 -16.16
C ASP A 83 -13.32 -11.49 -16.96
N GLY A 84 -13.28 -12.82 -16.78
CA GLY A 84 -14.06 -13.80 -17.55
C GLY A 84 -13.53 -14.01 -18.98
N GLN A 85 -14.04 -15.04 -19.67
CA GLN A 85 -13.84 -15.14 -21.11
C GLN A 85 -14.63 -14.01 -21.79
N GLN A 86 -13.93 -12.97 -22.20
CA GLN A 86 -14.48 -11.88 -22.99
C GLN A 86 -14.89 -12.43 -24.37
N VAL A 87 -16.14 -12.90 -24.51
CA VAL A 87 -16.77 -13.01 -25.83
C VAL A 87 -16.88 -11.57 -26.32
N ARG A 88 -16.17 -11.23 -27.41
CA ARG A 88 -16.20 -9.91 -28.04
C ARG A 88 -17.63 -9.58 -28.49
N VAL A 89 -18.47 -9.09 -27.59
CA VAL A 89 -19.76 -8.50 -27.93
C VAL A 89 -19.63 -7.01 -27.71
N SER A 90 -19.67 -6.29 -28.82
CA SER A 90 -19.75 -4.84 -28.87
C SER A 90 -20.87 -4.35 -27.94
N SER A 91 -20.54 -3.46 -27.02
CA SER A 91 -21.49 -2.64 -26.25
C SER A 91 -22.06 -3.28 -24.99
N SER A 92 -21.25 -3.40 -23.94
CA SER A 92 -21.69 -3.00 -22.59
C SER A 92 -20.47 -2.71 -21.71
N CYS A 93 -20.56 -1.65 -20.92
CA CYS A 93 -19.50 -1.18 -20.04
C CYS A 93 -19.26 -2.19 -18.90
N TYR A 94 -18.23 -3.02 -19.02
CA TYR A 94 -17.75 -3.87 -17.93
C TYR A 94 -16.52 -3.24 -17.27
N VAL A 95 -16.39 -3.40 -15.95
CA VAL A 95 -15.19 -3.03 -15.21
C VAL A 95 -14.11 -4.05 -15.57
N VAL A 96 -13.31 -3.72 -16.57
CA VAL A 96 -12.16 -4.51 -17.02
C VAL A 96 -11.02 -4.28 -16.02
N ILE A 97 -10.62 -5.32 -15.27
CA ILE A 97 -9.55 -5.24 -14.26
C ILE A 97 -8.18 -5.36 -14.94
N CYS A 98 -8.04 -6.16 -16.01
CA CYS A 98 -6.88 -6.15 -16.90
C CYS A 98 -7.23 -5.51 -18.25
N SER A 99 -6.57 -4.41 -18.62
CA SER A 99 -6.77 -3.73 -19.92
C SER A 99 -6.94 -4.71 -21.08
N SER A 100 -7.83 -4.41 -22.02
CA SER A 100 -8.28 -5.28 -23.12
C SER A 100 -7.19 -5.87 -24.02
N ASP A 101 -5.95 -5.38 -23.92
CA ASP A 101 -4.78 -5.87 -24.66
C ASP A 101 -3.84 -6.78 -23.81
N CYS A 102 -4.15 -7.00 -22.53
CA CYS A 102 -3.23 -7.61 -21.57
C CYS A 102 -3.77 -8.92 -21.00
N ILE A 103 -3.27 -10.04 -21.54
CA ILE A 103 -3.42 -11.41 -20.98
C ILE A 103 -2.70 -11.56 -19.61
N ARG A 104 -2.11 -10.49 -19.07
CA ARG A 104 -1.28 -10.51 -17.86
C ARG A 104 -1.86 -9.56 -16.83
N MET A 105 -1.60 -9.82 -15.54
CA MET A 105 -1.94 -8.94 -14.44
C MET A 105 -0.80 -7.93 -14.20
N PRO A 106 -0.92 -6.66 -14.64
CA PRO A 106 0.20 -5.74 -14.61
C PRO A 106 0.23 -4.91 -13.33
N ASN A 107 -0.82 -4.93 -12.51
CA ASN A 107 -0.98 -4.02 -11.39
C ASN A 107 -1.39 -4.78 -10.11
N MET A 108 -0.82 -4.36 -8.99
CA MET A 108 -1.20 -4.76 -7.65
C MET A 108 -1.92 -3.60 -6.97
N THR A 109 -3.10 -3.85 -6.39
CA THR A 109 -3.81 -2.84 -5.61
C THR A 109 -3.50 -3.02 -4.13
N ILE A 110 -3.23 -1.92 -3.43
CA ILE A 110 -2.99 -1.87 -2.00
C ILE A 110 -4.01 -0.92 -1.37
N THR A 111 -4.82 -1.44 -0.45
CA THR A 111 -5.80 -0.67 0.31
C THR A 111 -5.38 -0.58 1.77
N ASN A 112 -5.71 0.50 2.45
CA ASN A 112 -5.48 0.59 3.89
C ASN A 112 -6.69 0.09 4.67
N GLN A 113 -6.42 -0.41 5.88
CA GLN A 113 -7.44 -0.59 6.90
C GLN A 113 -7.33 0.57 7.89
N VAL A 114 -8.47 1.18 8.21
CA VAL A 114 -8.50 2.25 9.22
C VAL A 114 -8.57 1.60 10.60
N VAL A 115 -7.44 1.59 11.32
CA VAL A 115 -7.42 1.21 12.73
C VAL A 115 -7.83 2.44 13.55
N ARG A 116 -9.03 2.38 14.12
CA ARG A 116 -9.50 3.40 15.07
C ARG A 116 -8.92 3.05 16.44
N ASN A 117 -7.76 3.60 16.79
CA ASN A 117 -7.29 3.56 18.18
C ASN A 117 -8.05 4.63 18.98
N SER A 118 -8.42 4.31 20.20
CA SER A 118 -9.12 5.17 21.17
C SER A 118 -8.24 6.28 21.77
N GLY A 119 -7.24 6.75 21.02
CA GLY A 119 -6.29 7.79 21.43
C GLY A 119 -5.86 8.62 20.23
N ASP A 120 -5.60 9.91 20.47
CA ASP A 120 -5.62 11.05 19.53
C ASP A 120 -4.69 11.02 18.31
N ILE A 121 -4.07 9.89 17.98
CA ILE A 121 -3.29 9.71 16.74
C ILE A 121 -3.70 8.39 16.07
N PRO A 122 -4.46 8.44 14.95
CA PRO A 122 -4.83 7.24 14.23
C PRO A 122 -3.59 6.63 13.54
N LEU A 123 -3.04 5.56 14.12
CA LEU A 123 -2.07 4.71 13.45
C LEU A 123 -2.81 3.88 12.39
N LEU A 124 -2.55 4.14 11.12
CA LEU A 124 -3.13 3.34 10.03
C LEU A 124 -2.30 2.08 9.82
N LEU A 125 -2.76 0.96 10.40
CA LEU A 125 -2.20 -0.36 10.14
C LEU A 125 -2.77 -0.91 8.81
N GLN A 126 -1.89 -1.24 7.86
CA GLN A 126 -2.30 -1.73 6.55
C GLN A 126 -2.22 -3.25 6.47
N LEU A 127 -3.35 -3.95 6.33
CA LEU A 127 -3.36 -5.28 5.74
C LEU A 127 -3.19 -5.11 4.23
N ILE A 128 -2.18 -5.76 3.65
CA ILE A 128 -2.16 -5.96 2.20
C ILE A 128 -3.27 -6.97 1.93
N THR A 129 -4.45 -6.49 1.54
CA THR A 129 -5.37 -7.34 0.78
C THR A 129 -4.75 -7.49 -0.60
N ILE A 130 -3.78 -8.41 -0.70
CA ILE A 130 -3.65 -9.16 -1.94
C ILE A 130 -5.02 -9.79 -2.03
N ASN A 131 -5.78 -9.52 -3.10
CA ASN A 131 -6.87 -10.42 -3.44
C ASN A 131 -6.19 -11.78 -3.61
N ASN A 132 -6.16 -12.55 -2.52
CA ASN A 132 -5.45 -13.80 -2.37
C ASN A 132 -6.18 -14.79 -3.28
N PHE A 133 -5.74 -14.83 -4.52
CA PHE A 133 -5.84 -16.02 -5.35
C PHE A 133 -4.41 -16.50 -5.55
N ILE A 134 -3.85 -17.07 -4.48
CA ILE A 134 -2.76 -18.05 -4.56
C ILE A 134 -3.39 -19.40 -4.25
#